data_AF-A0A1F9QU23-F1
#
_entry.id   AF-A0A1F9QU23-F1
#
_cell.length_a   1.000
_cell.length_b   1.000
_cell.length_c   1.000
_cell.angle_alpha   90.00
_cell.angle_beta   90.00
_cell.angle_gamma   90.00
#
_symmetry.space_group_name_H-M   'P 1'
#
loop_
_entity.id
_entity.type
_entity.pdbx_description
1 polymer ?
#
loop_
_entity_poly.entity_id
_entity_poly.type
_entity_poly.pdbx_seq_one_letter_code
_entity_poly.pdbx_strand_id
1 'polypeptide(L)'
;MKKAKEFNFSKARRVTPGETAAFKKAIETTFHIKRPSRGRPPKGLDKYRDVHIRLHPKALEWAHTQARHRGIGYQTFINEVLLQRAHIAPMPHK
;
A
#
# COMPACT_ATOMS: atom_id res chain seq x y z
N MET A 1 25.20 -22.59 28.96
CA MET A 1 24.47 -21.72 29.90
C MET A 1 23.03 -22.21 30.02
N LYS A 2 22.53 -22.50 31.22
CA LYS A 2 21.12 -22.89 31.43
C LYS A 2 20.23 -21.69 31.11
N LYS A 3 19.34 -21.82 30.12
CA LYS A 3 18.32 -20.80 29.83
C LYS A 3 17.33 -20.77 30.98
N ALA A 4 17.01 -19.57 31.49
CA ALA A 4 15.95 -19.41 32.48
C ALA A 4 14.63 -19.93 31.89
N LYS A 5 13.92 -20.78 32.65
CA LYS A 5 12.68 -21.43 32.22
C LYS A 5 11.52 -20.45 32.07
N GLU A 6 11.56 -19.35 32.83
CA GLU A 6 10.50 -18.34 32.90
C GLU A 6 11.08 -16.92 32.89
N PHE A 7 10.35 -16.00 32.29
CA PHE A 7 10.73 -14.59 32.19
C PHE A 7 10.34 -13.84 33.47
N ASN A 8 11.30 -13.17 34.10
CA ASN A 8 11.02 -12.38 35.30
C ASN A 8 10.48 -10.99 34.93
N PHE A 9 9.15 -10.84 35.01
CA PHE A 9 8.45 -9.60 34.71
C PHE A 9 8.77 -8.44 35.67
N SER A 10 9.32 -8.68 36.86
CA SER A 10 9.72 -7.58 37.77
C SER A 10 10.86 -6.73 37.21
N LYS A 11 11.60 -7.27 36.22
CA LYS A 11 12.67 -6.57 35.50
C LYS A 11 12.19 -5.96 34.18
N ALA A 12 10.92 -6.15 33.82
CA ALA A 12 10.37 -5.62 32.58
C ALA A 12 10.28 -4.10 32.69
N ARG A 13 10.92 -3.40 31.76
CA ARG A 13 10.83 -1.93 31.66
C ARG A 13 10.69 -1.49 30.22
N ARG A 14 10.16 -0.29 30.04
CA ARG A 14 10.11 0.34 28.73
C ARG A 14 11.53 0.69 28.27
N VAL A 15 11.84 0.32 27.04
CA VAL A 15 13.11 0.66 26.40
C VAL A 15 13.07 2.13 25.99
N THR A 16 14.16 2.85 26.27
CA THR A 16 14.26 4.26 25.92
C THR A 16 14.57 4.43 24.42
N PRO A 17 14.32 5.62 23.84
CA PRO A 17 14.71 5.90 22.46
C PRO A 17 16.22 5.75 22.22
N GLY A 18 17.05 6.16 23.19
CA GLY A 18 18.52 6.05 23.12
C GLY A 18 18.99 4.60 23.11
N GLU A 19 18.43 3.75 23.97
CA GLU A 19 18.71 2.30 23.98
C GLU A 19 18.28 1.64 22.67
N THR A 20 17.11 2.02 22.15
CA THR A 20 16.63 1.54 20.86
C THR A 20 17.60 1.89 19.73
N ALA A 21 18.18 3.10 19.75
CA ALA A 21 19.18 3.51 18.77
C ALA A 21 20.48 2.72 18.91
N ALA A 22 20.95 2.48 20.14
CA ALA A 22 22.13 1.66 20.40
C ALA A 22 21.93 0.20 19.93
N PHE A 23 20.78 -0.40 20.22
CA PHE A 23 20.46 -1.75 19.76
C PHE A 23 20.37 -1.84 18.23
N LYS A 24 19.81 -0.82 17.56
CA LYS A 24 19.80 -0.76 16.09
C LYS A 24 21.22 -0.77 15.52
N LYS A 25 22.12 0.07 16.05
CA LYS A 25 23.53 0.11 15.63
C LYS A 25 24.24 -1.21 15.90
N ALA A 26 24.04 -1.80 17.08
CA ALA A 26 24.65 -3.09 17.42
C ALA A 26 24.27 -4.19 16.43
N ILE A 27 23.00 -4.28 16.03
CA ILE A 27 22.52 -5.23 15.01
C ILE A 27 23.23 -4.99 13.67
N GLU A 28 23.33 -3.75 13.22
CA GLU A 28 24.01 -3.42 11.96
C GLU A 28 25.49 -3.79 12.00
N THR A 29 26.18 -3.55 13.11
CA THR A 29 27.58 -3.92 13.31
C THR A 29 27.78 -5.43 13.38
N THR A 30 26.93 -6.17 14.11
CA THR A 30 27.08 -7.62 14.27
C THR A 30 26.80 -8.37 12.98
N PHE A 31 25.71 -8.01 12.29
CA PHE A 31 25.23 -8.75 11.12
C PHE A 31 25.72 -8.15 9.80
N HIS A 32 26.41 -7.01 9.83
CA HIS A 32 26.90 -6.30 8.64
C HIS A 32 25.79 -6.00 7.60
N ILE A 33 24.54 -5.92 8.06
CA ILE A 33 23.36 -5.67 7.25
C ILE A 33 22.74 -4.35 7.70
N LYS A 34 22.57 -3.41 6.77
CA LYS A 34 21.85 -2.16 7.03
C LYS A 34 20.36 -2.46 7.23
N ARG A 35 19.74 -1.91 8.27
CA ARG A 35 18.32 -2.19 8.51
C ARG A 35 17.46 -1.54 7.41
N PRO A 36 16.49 -2.28 6.83
CA PRO A 36 15.55 -1.69 5.88
C PRO A 36 14.69 -0.64 6.59
N SER A 37 14.35 0.42 5.86
CA SER A 37 13.41 1.43 6.34
C SER A 37 12.08 0.76 6.68
N ARG A 38 11.54 1.02 7.88
CA ARG A 38 10.22 0.51 8.28
C ARG A 38 9.15 1.42 7.69
N GLY A 39 8.11 0.82 7.13
CA GLY A 39 6.98 1.54 6.55
C GLY A 39 6.21 0.65 5.60
N ARG A 40 5.16 1.20 4.99
CA ARG A 40 4.50 0.53 3.88
C ARG A 40 5.52 0.35 2.75
N PRO A 41 5.67 -0.85 2.17
CA PRO A 41 6.47 -1.03 0.97
C PRO A 41 6.04 -0.01 -0.09
N PRO A 42 6.99 0.59 -0.83
CA PRO A 42 6.63 1.44 -1.95
C PRO A 42 5.74 0.64 -2.91
N LYS A 43 4.70 1.27 -3.45
CA LYS A 43 3.92 0.65 -4.52
C LYS A 43 4.88 0.39 -5.69
N GLY A 44 4.99 -0.86 -6.12
CA GLY A 44 5.79 -1.22 -7.30
C GLY A 44 5.27 -0.52 -8.56
N LEU A 45 6.16 -0.33 -9.54
CA LEU A 45 5.87 0.37 -10.80
C LEU A 45 4.76 -0.30 -11.61
N ASP A 46 4.54 -1.59 -11.41
CA ASP A 46 3.71 -2.42 -12.30
C ASP A 46 2.20 -2.34 -12.03
N LYS A 47 1.77 -1.70 -10.95
CA LYS A 47 0.37 -1.87 -10.53
C LYS A 47 -0.61 -1.01 -11.32
N TYR A 48 -0.21 0.17 -11.81
CA TYR A 48 -1.09 1.08 -12.54
C TYR A 48 -0.32 1.92 -13.56
N ARG A 49 -0.74 1.88 -14.83
CA ARG A 49 -0.30 2.87 -15.84
C ARG A 49 -1.12 4.13 -15.66
N ASP A 50 -0.46 5.28 -15.68
CA ASP A 50 -1.18 6.55 -15.74
C ASP A 50 -1.84 6.68 -17.11
N VAL A 51 -3.13 7.02 -17.13
CA VAL A 51 -3.92 7.15 -18.34
C VAL A 51 -4.69 8.46 -18.25
N HIS A 52 -4.36 9.39 -19.15
CA HIS A 52 -5.09 10.63 -19.29
C HIS A 52 -6.17 10.47 -20.36
N ILE A 53 -7.43 10.63 -19.96
CA ILE A 53 -8.59 10.57 -20.86
C ILE A 53 -9.28 11.93 -20.82
N ARG A 54 -9.53 12.52 -21.98
CA ARG A 54 -10.39 13.70 -22.08
C ARG A 54 -11.84 13.24 -22.17
N LEU A 55 -12.62 13.56 -21.15
CA LEU A 55 -14.05 13.27 -21.09
C LEU A 55 -14.85 14.56 -21.29
N HIS A 56 -15.98 14.46 -21.97
CA HIS A 56 -16.92 15.57 -22.08
C HIS A 56 -17.43 15.95 -20.67
N PRO A 57 -17.56 17.24 -20.30
CA PRO A 57 -17.94 17.66 -18.95
C PRO A 57 -19.21 16.99 -18.41
N LYS A 58 -20.26 16.88 -19.23
CA LYS A 58 -21.50 16.17 -18.87
C LYS A 58 -21.29 14.71 -18.48
N ALA A 59 -20.33 14.02 -19.08
CA ALA A 59 -20.02 12.63 -18.73
C ALA A 59 -19.31 12.53 -17.37
N LEU A 60 -18.47 13.52 -17.03
CA LEU A 60 -17.87 13.63 -15.70
C LEU A 60 -18.92 13.88 -14.63
N GLU A 61 -19.82 14.84 -14.84
CA GLU A 61 -20.92 15.14 -13.91
C GLU A 61 -21.81 13.90 -13.66
N TRP A 62 -22.14 13.18 -14.72
CA TRP A 62 -22.86 11.91 -14.63
C TRP A 62 -22.08 10.88 -13.81
N ALA A 63 -20.80 10.70 -14.08
CA ALA A 63 -19.95 9.76 -13.35
C ALA A 63 -19.84 10.11 -11.85
N HIS A 64 -19.71 11.39 -11.51
CA HIS A 64 -19.72 11.85 -10.11
C HIS A 64 -21.03 11.50 -9.40
N THR A 65 -22.15 11.74 -10.08
CA THR A 65 -23.49 11.46 -9.52
C THR A 65 -23.66 9.97 -9.26
N GLN A 66 -23.34 9.13 -10.24
CA GLN A 66 -23.44 7.67 -10.11
C GLN A 66 -22.50 7.10 -9.05
N ALA A 67 -21.26 7.59 -8.98
CA ALA A 67 -20.29 7.15 -7.99
C ALA A 67 -20.73 7.50 -6.56
N ARG A 68 -21.32 8.69 -6.37
CA ARG A 68 -21.88 9.11 -5.08
C ARG A 68 -23.03 8.22 -4.63
N HIS A 69 -23.96 7.87 -5.52
CA HIS A 69 -25.04 6.94 -5.20
C HIS A 69 -24.55 5.56 -4.75
N ARG A 70 -23.38 5.14 -5.24
CA ARG A 70 -22.76 3.84 -4.92
C ARG A 70 -21.73 3.89 -3.79
N GLY A 71 -21.41 5.08 -3.27
CA GLY A 71 -20.37 5.25 -2.24
C GLY A 71 -18.94 4.94 -2.71
N ILE A 72 -18.67 5.03 -4.01
CA ILE A 72 -17.35 4.77 -4.61
C ILE A 72 -16.75 6.05 -5.22
N GLY A 73 -15.45 6.03 -5.52
CA GLY A 73 -14.79 7.13 -6.23
C GLY A 73 -15.23 7.20 -7.70
N TYR A 74 -15.35 8.41 -8.26
CA TYR A 74 -15.75 8.62 -9.67
C TYR A 74 -14.82 7.93 -10.66
N GLN A 75 -13.51 7.89 -10.38
CA GLN A 75 -12.54 7.18 -11.22
C GLN A 75 -12.79 5.66 -11.22
N THR A 76 -13.17 5.08 -10.08
CA THR A 76 -13.54 3.66 -9.98
C THR A 76 -14.75 3.37 -10.85
N PHE A 77 -15.78 4.21 -10.76
CA PHE A 77 -16.98 4.08 -11.58
C PHE A 77 -16.67 4.18 -13.09
N ILE A 78 -15.84 5.16 -13.50
CA ILE A 78 -15.40 5.28 -14.90
C ILE A 78 -14.70 4.00 -15.37
N ASN A 79 -13.79 3.46 -14.55
CA ASN A 79 -13.06 2.24 -14.88
C ASN A 79 -14.01 1.03 -15.02
N GLU A 80 -15.01 0.88 -14.15
CA GLU A 80 -16.02 -0.18 -14.26
C GLU A 80 -16.79 -0.11 -15.58
N VAL A 81 -17.25 1.09 -15.96
CA VAL A 81 -17.98 1.32 -17.22
C VAL A 81 -17.11 0.98 -18.42
N LEU A 82 -15.84 1.42 -18.42
CA LEU A 82 -14.89 1.13 -19.50
C LEU A 82 -14.58 -0.38 -19.60
N LEU A 83 -14.40 -1.06 -18.46
CA LEU A 83 -14.16 -2.51 -18.41
C LEU A 83 -15.35 -3.30 -18.93
N GLN A 84 -16.57 -2.94 -18.54
CA GLN A 84 -17.78 -3.56 -19.07
C GLN A 84 -17.85 -3.41 -20.59
N ARG A 85 -17.57 -2.21 -21.12
CA ARG A 85 -17.59 -1.98 -22.56
C ARG A 85 -16.51 -2.77 -23.29
N ALA A 86 -15.32 -2.90 -22.71
CA ALA A 86 -14.21 -3.66 -23.26
C ALA A 86 -14.54 -5.16 -23.34
N HIS A 87 -15.18 -5.73 -22.32
CA HIS A 87 -15.59 -7.14 -22.31
C HIS A 87 -16.72 -7.46 -23.29
N ILE A 88 -17.58 -6.47 -23.60
CA ILE A 88 -18.69 -6.62 -24.56
C ILE A 88 -18.22 -6.46 -26.01
N ALA A 89 -17.08 -5.81 -26.25
CA ALA A 89 -16.54 -5.70 -27.59
C ALA A 89 -15.93 -7.05 -28.03
N PRO A 90 -16.29 -7.62 -29.20
CA PRO A 90 -15.55 -8.75 -29.74
C PRO A 90 -14.10 -8.31 -29.94
N MET A 91 -13.17 -9.03 -29.34
CA MET A 91 -11.74 -8.80 -29.53
C MET A 91 -11.43 -8.84 -31.03
N PRO A 92 -10.86 -7.78 -31.64
CA PRO A 92 -10.31 -7.91 -32.97
C PRO A 92 -9.11 -8.86 -32.87
N HIS A 93 -9.26 -10.09 -33.36
CA HIS A 93 -8.15 -10.99 -33.57
C HIS A 93 -7.13 -10.31 -34.49
N LYS A 94 -5.90 -10.18 -34.01
CA LYS A 94 -4.70 -9.98 -34.82
C LYS A 94 -3.75 -11.12 -34.50
#